data_AF-A0A6D2IVV8-F1
#
_entry.id   AF-A0A6D2IVV8-F1
#
_cell.length_a   1.000
_cell.length_b   1.000
_cell.length_c   1.000
_cell.angle_alpha   90.00
_cell.angle_beta   90.00
_cell.angle_gamma   90.00
#
_symmetry.space_group_name_H-M   'P 1'
#
loop_
_entity.id
_entity.type
_entity.pdbx_description
1 polymer ?
#
loop_
_entity_poly.entity_id
_entity_poly.type
_entity_poly.pdbx_seq_one_letter_code
_entity_poly.pdbx_strand_id
1 'polypeptide(L)'
;MLNVSNFLTWKEHLLLMLALMDLDLSLVKDPPSSREEFERWDRSNRVSMMIIRFKIPQEFRGIVPEDVTTAKELLAGLDKFFAKNEEAERSMLQAEYYSIQYRENESVRELIMRMKTVEAKLKRAGTDHSLLLDDETIAHFALKLLPLRYVRLQNVYRRLEEKFANENGRWPLTEIWSTSELISRFDMEEENLRREIADEVKREKRRREQ
;
A
#
# COMPACT_ATOMS: atom_id res chain seq x y z
N MET A 1 20.03 -3.31 -2.06
CA MET A 1 19.44 -4.39 -2.89
C MET A 1 18.39 -3.76 -3.78
N LEU A 2 18.34 -4.07 -5.08
CA LEU A 2 17.37 -3.50 -6.03
C LEU A 2 15.98 -4.08 -5.73
N ASN A 3 14.93 -3.27 -5.74
CA ASN A 3 13.54 -3.69 -5.53
C ASN A 3 12.58 -2.69 -6.19
N VAL A 4 11.27 -2.96 -6.13
CA VAL A 4 10.23 -2.10 -6.72
C VAL A 4 10.36 -0.65 -6.24
N SER A 5 10.51 -0.44 -4.93
CA SER A 5 10.56 0.91 -4.33
C SER A 5 11.78 1.75 -4.71
N ASN A 6 12.89 1.14 -5.12
CA ASN A 6 14.12 1.88 -5.48
C ASN A 6 14.53 1.74 -6.95
N PHE A 7 13.76 1.00 -7.76
CA PHE A 7 14.06 0.77 -9.16
C PHE A 7 14.18 2.08 -9.95
N LEU A 8 13.27 3.04 -9.71
CA LEU A 8 13.27 4.33 -10.40
C LEU A 8 14.58 5.11 -10.12
N THR A 9 14.97 5.26 -8.86
CA THR A 9 16.20 5.94 -8.47
C THR A 9 17.44 5.20 -9.00
N TRP A 10 17.45 3.88 -8.97
CA TRP A 10 18.53 3.09 -9.56
C TRP A 10 18.66 3.33 -11.07
N LYS A 11 17.52 3.37 -11.79
CA LYS A 11 17.46 3.64 -13.23
C LYS A 11 17.94 5.05 -13.54
N GLU A 12 17.52 6.06 -12.78
CA GLU A 12 17.98 7.45 -12.95
C GLU A 12 19.50 7.56 -12.80
N HIS A 13 20.08 6.96 -11.76
CA HIS A 13 21.53 6.95 -11.57
C HIS A 13 22.27 6.21 -12.70
N LEU A 14 21.69 5.11 -13.20
CA LEU A 14 22.24 4.38 -14.33
C LEU A 14 22.22 5.22 -15.62
N LEU A 15 21.10 5.87 -15.92
CA LEU A 15 20.95 6.73 -17.09
C LEU A 15 21.89 7.95 -17.02
N LEU A 16 22.00 8.59 -15.85
CA LEU A 16 22.92 9.69 -15.64
C LEU A 16 24.37 9.28 -15.90
N MET A 17 24.80 8.12 -15.38
CA MET A 17 26.13 7.58 -15.63
C MET A 17 26.38 7.35 -17.12
N LEU A 18 25.43 6.72 -17.83
CA LEU A 18 25.57 6.44 -19.26
C LEU A 18 25.66 7.73 -20.08
N ALA A 19 24.86 8.75 -19.75
CA ALA A 19 24.91 10.05 -20.40
C ALA A 19 26.26 10.77 -20.15
N LEU A 20 26.77 10.77 -18.91
CA LEU A 20 28.08 11.36 -18.57
C LEU A 20 29.25 10.69 -19.29
N MET A 21 29.07 9.47 -19.80
CA MET A 21 30.07 8.71 -20.54
C MET A 21 29.87 8.75 -22.07
N ASP A 22 28.90 9.52 -22.56
CA ASP A 22 28.47 9.56 -23.97
C ASP A 22 28.03 8.18 -24.52
N LEU A 23 27.32 7.39 -23.68
CA LEU A 23 26.86 6.03 -23.98
C LEU A 23 25.33 5.89 -24.07
N ASP A 24 24.57 6.97 -23.89
CA ASP A 24 23.11 6.98 -23.90
C ASP A 24 22.48 7.02 -25.31
N LEU A 25 23.27 7.27 -26.36
CA LEU A 25 22.79 7.39 -27.75
C LEU A 25 21.86 6.23 -28.18
N SER A 26 22.24 5.00 -27.89
CA SER A 26 21.46 3.78 -28.22
C SER A 26 20.19 3.59 -27.40
N LEU A 27 20.06 4.29 -26.26
CA LEU A 27 18.86 4.28 -25.44
C LEU A 27 17.81 5.29 -25.96
N VAL A 28 18.28 6.37 -26.60
CA VAL A 28 17.44 7.48 -27.07
C VAL A 28 17.06 7.31 -28.54
N LYS A 29 17.97 6.81 -29.39
CA LYS A 29 17.78 6.70 -30.84
C LYS A 29 17.74 5.25 -31.30
N ASP A 30 16.91 5.00 -32.30
CA ASP A 30 16.90 3.72 -33.02
C ASP A 30 18.16 3.58 -33.91
N PRO A 31 18.50 2.36 -34.36
CA PRO A 31 19.69 2.13 -35.18
C PRO A 31 19.66 2.99 -36.46
N PRO A 32 20.72 3.77 -36.73
CA PRO A 32 20.77 4.64 -37.90
C PRO A 32 21.03 3.84 -39.18
N SER A 33 20.64 4.40 -40.32
CA SER A 33 20.88 3.79 -41.65
C SER A 33 22.23 4.16 -42.26
N SER A 34 22.86 5.24 -41.80
CA SER A 34 24.19 5.65 -42.28
C SER A 34 25.30 4.89 -41.56
N ARG A 35 26.34 4.51 -42.29
CA ARG A 35 27.44 3.69 -41.76
C ARG A 35 28.23 4.39 -40.66
N GLU A 36 28.51 5.69 -40.82
CA GLU A 36 29.27 6.48 -39.85
C GLU A 36 28.53 6.65 -38.52
N GLU A 37 27.21 6.89 -38.57
CA GLU A 37 26.40 6.99 -37.34
C GLU A 37 26.20 5.62 -36.68
N PHE A 38 26.15 4.55 -37.48
CA PHE A 38 25.97 3.19 -36.97
C PHE A 38 27.12 2.76 -36.07
N GLU A 39 28.38 3.08 -36.40
CA GLU A 39 29.53 2.72 -35.56
C GLU A 39 29.46 3.37 -34.16
N ARG A 40 29.07 4.65 -34.12
CA ARG A 40 28.88 5.37 -32.84
C ARG A 40 27.71 4.79 -32.05
N TRP A 41 26.60 4.48 -32.73
CA TRP A 41 25.42 3.85 -32.12
C TRP A 41 25.75 2.45 -31.58
N ASP A 42 26.44 1.60 -32.36
CA ASP A 42 26.82 0.23 -31.97
C ASP A 42 27.75 0.24 -30.76
N ARG A 43 28.74 1.14 -30.73
CA ARG A 43 29.60 1.32 -29.56
C ARG A 43 28.80 1.68 -28.32
N SER A 44 27.88 2.65 -28.42
CA SER A 44 26.98 3.03 -27.33
C SER A 44 26.14 1.83 -26.89
N ASN A 45 25.54 1.09 -27.82
CA ASN A 45 24.69 -0.07 -27.55
C ASN A 45 25.44 -1.17 -26.81
N ARG A 46 26.60 -1.60 -27.34
CA ARG A 46 27.40 -2.68 -26.78
C ARG A 46 27.88 -2.36 -25.36
N VAL A 47 28.42 -1.17 -25.14
CA VAL A 47 28.96 -0.79 -23.83
C VAL A 47 27.83 -0.56 -22.82
N SER A 48 26.74 0.09 -23.22
CA SER A 48 25.57 0.26 -22.34
C SER A 48 24.98 -1.07 -21.92
N MET A 49 24.84 -2.05 -22.83
CA MET A 49 24.42 -3.41 -22.45
C MET A 49 25.34 -4.04 -21.40
N MET A 50 26.66 -3.95 -21.58
CA MET A 50 27.62 -4.48 -20.60
C MET A 50 27.44 -3.83 -19.23
N ILE A 51 27.31 -2.50 -19.17
CA ILE A 51 27.13 -1.75 -17.93
C ILE A 51 25.80 -2.11 -17.26
N ILE A 52 24.70 -2.13 -18.01
CA ILE A 52 23.37 -2.46 -17.47
C ILE A 52 23.39 -3.88 -16.90
N ARG A 53 23.86 -4.89 -17.67
CA ARG A 53 23.97 -6.28 -17.21
C ARG A 53 24.87 -6.45 -15.99
N PHE A 54 25.96 -5.67 -15.91
CA PHE A 54 26.84 -5.65 -14.74
C PHE A 54 26.17 -5.05 -13.50
N LYS A 55 25.39 -3.97 -13.69
CA LYS A 55 24.70 -3.25 -12.61
C LYS A 55 23.44 -3.95 -12.11
N ILE A 56 22.84 -4.84 -12.91
CA ILE A 56 21.75 -5.72 -12.48
C ILE A 56 22.29 -6.70 -11.41
N PRO A 57 21.70 -6.70 -10.19
CA PRO A 57 22.04 -7.68 -9.17
C PRO A 57 21.83 -9.12 -9.64
N GLN A 58 22.57 -10.06 -9.06
CA GLN A 58 22.60 -11.45 -9.52
C GLN A 58 21.20 -12.09 -9.57
N GLU A 59 20.37 -11.79 -8.58
CA GLU A 59 18.98 -12.25 -8.45
C GLU A 59 18.06 -11.84 -9.61
N PHE A 60 18.45 -10.82 -10.39
CA PHE A 60 17.64 -10.22 -11.45
C PHE A 60 18.18 -10.48 -12.87
N ARG A 61 19.33 -11.16 -13.01
CA ARG A 61 19.99 -11.35 -14.32
C ARG A 61 19.19 -12.18 -15.32
N GLY A 62 18.26 -13.01 -14.86
CA GLY A 62 17.37 -13.84 -15.69
C GLY A 62 16.04 -13.19 -16.06
N ILE A 63 15.78 -11.93 -15.67
CA ILE A 63 14.51 -11.25 -15.97
C ILE A 63 14.34 -11.04 -17.47
N VAL A 64 15.41 -10.60 -18.13
CA VAL A 64 15.40 -10.26 -19.54
C VAL A 64 16.05 -11.39 -20.33
N PRO A 65 15.43 -11.86 -21.43
CA PRO A 65 16.00 -12.87 -22.30
C PRO A 65 17.44 -12.57 -22.77
N GLU A 66 18.23 -13.62 -22.98
CA GLU A 66 19.62 -13.49 -23.43
C GLU A 66 19.73 -13.03 -24.89
N ASP A 67 18.70 -13.28 -25.71
CA ASP A 67 18.62 -12.89 -27.12
C ASP A 67 18.32 -11.40 -27.34
N VAL A 68 18.10 -10.63 -26.26
CA VAL A 68 17.99 -9.16 -26.35
C VAL A 68 19.31 -8.56 -26.85
N THR A 69 19.22 -7.86 -27.98
CA THR A 69 20.39 -7.35 -28.71
C THR A 69 20.66 -5.86 -28.47
N THR A 70 19.70 -5.13 -27.91
CA THR A 70 19.85 -3.70 -27.68
C THR A 70 19.74 -3.30 -26.20
N ALA A 71 20.50 -2.26 -25.81
CA ALA A 71 20.43 -1.68 -24.48
C ALA A 71 19.04 -1.08 -24.18
N LYS A 72 18.37 -0.56 -25.21
CA LYS A 72 17.00 -0.02 -25.13
C LYS A 72 15.98 -1.11 -24.79
N GLU A 73 16.01 -2.23 -25.50
CA GLU A 73 15.15 -3.39 -25.20
C GLU A 73 15.45 -3.98 -23.82
N LEU A 74 16.73 -4.06 -23.44
CA LEU A 74 17.15 -4.55 -22.13
C LEU A 74 16.54 -3.71 -21.00
N LEU A 75 16.65 -2.38 -21.11
CA LEU A 75 16.10 -1.46 -20.12
C LEU A 75 14.56 -1.50 -20.11
N ALA A 76 13.93 -1.59 -21.28
CA ALA A 76 12.47 -1.71 -21.41
C ALA A 76 11.95 -3.03 -20.80
N GLY A 77 12.70 -4.13 -20.91
CA GLY A 77 12.38 -5.40 -20.27
C GLY A 77 12.38 -5.30 -18.74
N LEU A 78 13.38 -4.60 -18.17
CA LEU A 78 13.42 -4.31 -16.74
C LEU A 78 12.24 -3.42 -16.32
N ASP A 79 11.97 -2.35 -17.07
CA ASP A 79 10.83 -1.45 -16.80
C ASP A 79 9.52 -2.23 -16.74
N LYS A 80 9.28 -3.09 -17.73
CA LYS A 80 8.08 -3.93 -17.79
C LYS A 80 7.99 -4.89 -16.60
N PHE A 81 9.11 -5.51 -16.21
CA PHE A 81 9.14 -6.40 -15.05
C PHE A 81 8.78 -5.68 -13.76
N PHE A 82 9.42 -4.53 -13.48
CA PHE A 82 9.17 -3.79 -12.25
C PHE A 82 7.78 -3.17 -12.22
N ALA A 83 7.25 -2.70 -13.35
CA ALA A 83 5.86 -2.23 -13.45
C ALA A 83 4.86 -3.34 -13.14
N LYS A 84 5.06 -4.55 -13.69
CA LYS A 84 4.20 -5.70 -13.38
C LYS A 84 4.30 -6.13 -11.92
N ASN A 85 5.50 -6.09 -11.34
CA ASN A 85 5.69 -6.46 -9.95
C ASN A 85 5.06 -5.42 -9.00
N GLU A 86 5.14 -4.14 -9.33
CA GLU A 86 4.45 -3.06 -8.61
C GLU A 86 2.93 -3.26 -8.64
N GLU A 87 2.36 -3.57 -9.81
CA GLU A 87 0.94 -3.88 -9.95
C GLU A 87 0.52 -5.12 -9.15
N ALA A 88 1.35 -6.17 -9.15
CA ALA A 88 1.10 -7.38 -8.36
C ALA A 88 1.17 -7.10 -6.86
N GLU A 89 2.17 -6.32 -6.40
CA GLU A 89 2.30 -5.90 -5.01
C GLU A 89 1.09 -5.07 -4.56
N ARG A 90 0.64 -4.11 -5.37
CA ARG A 90 -0.58 -3.34 -5.12
C ARG A 90 -1.81 -4.23 -5.02
N SER A 91 -2.00 -5.14 -5.97
CA SER A 91 -3.14 -6.05 -6.01
C SER A 91 -3.18 -6.95 -4.76
N MET A 92 -2.01 -7.44 -4.34
CA MET A 92 -1.87 -8.23 -3.11
C MET A 92 -2.22 -7.40 -1.86
N LEU A 93 -1.72 -6.18 -1.75
CA LEU A 93 -2.02 -5.29 -0.61
C LEU A 93 -3.48 -4.87 -0.56
N GLN A 94 -4.13 -4.64 -1.71
CA GLN A 94 -5.57 -4.38 -1.77
C GLN A 94 -6.38 -5.60 -1.30
N ALA A 95 -6.02 -6.80 -1.76
CA ALA A 95 -6.62 -8.03 -1.29
C ALA A 95 -6.42 -8.21 0.23
N GLU A 96 -5.21 -7.94 0.74
CA GLU A 96 -4.92 -7.93 2.18
C GLU A 96 -5.87 -6.96 2.90
N TYR A 97 -6.01 -5.72 2.43
CA TYR A 97 -6.87 -4.70 3.03
C TYR A 97 -8.34 -5.12 3.10
N TYR A 98 -8.93 -5.58 1.99
CA TYR A 98 -10.33 -6.03 1.96
C TYR A 98 -10.57 -7.33 2.72
N SER A 99 -9.54 -8.14 2.92
CA SER A 99 -9.60 -9.35 3.75
C SER A 99 -9.45 -9.09 5.25
N ILE A 100 -9.17 -7.85 5.66
CA ILE A 100 -9.07 -7.52 7.09
C ILE A 100 -10.41 -7.81 7.76
N GLN A 101 -10.35 -8.67 8.77
CA GLN A 101 -11.45 -8.98 9.67
C GLN A 101 -10.99 -8.77 11.11
N TYR A 102 -11.97 -8.56 12.00
CA TYR A 102 -11.74 -8.52 13.44
C TYR A 102 -11.38 -9.92 13.95
N ARG A 103 -10.32 -10.04 14.75
CA ARG A 103 -9.85 -11.32 15.30
C ARG A 103 -10.41 -11.57 16.70
N GLU A 104 -10.50 -12.83 17.10
CA GLU A 104 -10.82 -13.16 18.49
C GLU A 104 -9.77 -12.57 19.44
N ASN A 105 -10.24 -11.93 20.51
CA ASN A 105 -9.42 -11.26 21.54
C ASN A 105 -8.56 -10.07 21.08
N GLU A 106 -8.76 -9.59 19.85
CA GLU A 106 -8.10 -8.38 19.37
C GLU A 106 -8.74 -7.12 19.94
N SER A 107 -7.96 -6.11 20.29
CA SER A 107 -8.46 -4.78 20.65
C SER A 107 -8.81 -3.95 19.41
N VAL A 108 -9.73 -2.99 19.53
CA VAL A 108 -10.06 -2.08 18.40
C VAL A 108 -8.83 -1.30 17.92
N ARG A 109 -7.93 -0.95 18.84
CA ARG A 109 -6.65 -0.30 18.54
C ARG A 109 -5.76 -1.16 17.64
N GLU A 110 -5.66 -2.46 17.91
CA GLU A 110 -4.90 -3.41 17.09
C GLU A 110 -5.50 -3.57 15.69
N LEU A 111 -6.83 -3.69 15.57
CA LEU A 111 -7.50 -3.70 14.26
C LEU A 111 -7.14 -2.45 13.44
N ILE A 112 -7.30 -1.27 14.02
CA ILE A 112 -7.00 0.01 13.36
C ILE A 112 -5.51 0.08 12.98
N MET A 113 -4.60 -0.35 13.86
CA MET A 113 -3.17 -0.37 13.55
C MET A 113 -2.84 -1.29 12.37
N ARG A 114 -3.50 -2.45 12.26
CA ARG A 114 -3.35 -3.33 11.09
C ARG A 114 -3.83 -2.66 9.82
N MET A 115 -5.00 -2.02 9.85
CA MET A 115 -5.54 -1.28 8.70
C MET A 115 -4.60 -0.15 8.27
N LYS A 116 -4.10 0.66 9.21
CA LYS A 116 -3.10 1.71 8.96
C LYS A 116 -1.78 1.17 8.43
N THR A 117 -1.36 -0.02 8.87
CA THR A 117 -0.13 -0.64 8.38
C THR A 117 -0.26 -1.01 6.91
N VAL A 118 -1.39 -1.59 6.50
CA VAL A 118 -1.65 -1.93 5.09
C VAL A 118 -1.82 -0.67 4.25
N GLU A 119 -2.51 0.34 4.77
CA GLU A 119 -2.65 1.67 4.15
C GLU A 119 -1.29 2.34 3.91
N ALA A 120 -0.40 2.34 4.90
CA ALA A 120 0.95 2.87 4.75
C ALA A 120 1.77 2.12 3.68
N LYS A 121 1.59 0.80 3.54
CA LYS A 121 2.22 0.02 2.47
C LYS A 121 1.64 0.38 1.10
N LEU A 122 0.32 0.51 0.98
CA LEU A 122 -0.36 0.93 -0.25
C LEU A 122 0.13 2.31 -0.71
N LYS A 123 0.23 3.27 0.22
CA LYS A 123 0.79 4.61 -0.06
C LYS A 123 2.20 4.56 -0.63
N ARG A 124 3.07 3.68 -0.10
CA ARG A 124 4.44 3.49 -0.61
C ARG A 124 4.48 2.83 -1.97
N ALA A 125 3.50 1.98 -2.30
CA ALA A 125 3.40 1.32 -3.59
C ALA A 125 2.88 2.24 -4.73
N GLY A 126 2.81 3.56 -4.51
CA GLY A 126 2.51 4.53 -5.56
C GLY A 126 1.03 4.76 -5.85
N THR A 127 0.13 4.41 -4.92
CA THR A 127 -1.29 4.75 -5.07
C THR A 127 -1.55 6.20 -4.67
N ASP A 128 -1.93 7.05 -5.63
CA ASP A 128 -2.69 8.28 -5.37
C ASP A 128 -4.17 7.93 -5.07
N HIS A 129 -4.37 7.02 -4.11
CA HIS A 129 -5.68 6.66 -3.57
C HIS A 129 -5.87 7.36 -2.22
N SER A 130 -5.50 8.64 -2.16
CA SER A 130 -5.74 9.52 -1.02
C SER A 130 -7.21 9.55 -0.59
N LEU A 131 -8.14 9.22 -1.50
CA LEU A 131 -9.59 9.29 -1.29
C LEU A 131 -10.25 8.03 -0.68
N LEU A 132 -9.57 6.87 -0.61
CA LEU A 132 -10.19 5.62 -0.13
C LEU A 132 -9.71 5.18 1.26
N LEU A 133 -8.74 5.88 1.84
CA LEU A 133 -7.98 5.42 3.00
C LEU A 133 -7.57 6.59 3.92
N ASP A 134 -8.33 7.67 3.96
CA ASP A 134 -8.14 8.68 5.00
C ASP A 134 -8.48 8.14 6.40
N ASP A 135 -8.13 8.90 7.44
CA ASP A 135 -8.26 8.43 8.83
C ASP A 135 -9.72 8.11 9.17
N GLU A 136 -10.64 8.92 8.68
CA GLU A 136 -12.09 8.78 8.84
C GLU A 136 -12.62 7.53 8.13
N THR A 137 -12.15 7.23 6.93
CA THR A 137 -12.53 6.03 6.18
C THR A 137 -12.02 4.76 6.88
N ILE A 138 -10.79 4.78 7.40
CA ILE A 138 -10.26 3.67 8.21
C ILE A 138 -11.13 3.48 9.45
N ALA A 139 -11.51 4.55 10.14
CA ALA A 139 -12.38 4.47 11.32
C ALA A 139 -13.76 3.90 10.98
N HIS A 140 -14.36 4.34 9.87
CA HIS A 140 -15.63 3.83 9.38
C HIS A 140 -15.56 2.31 9.15
N PHE A 141 -14.59 1.84 8.35
CA PHE A 141 -14.46 0.42 8.06
C PHE A 141 -14.13 -0.40 9.32
N ALA A 142 -13.25 0.11 10.19
CA ALA A 142 -12.92 -0.56 11.44
C ALA A 142 -14.18 -0.81 12.27
N LEU A 143 -15.06 0.20 12.41
CA LEU A 143 -16.32 0.08 13.14
C LEU A 143 -17.27 -0.98 12.55
N LYS A 144 -17.38 -1.06 11.22
CA LYS A 144 -18.25 -2.03 10.53
C LYS A 144 -17.79 -3.48 10.71
N LEU A 145 -16.49 -3.70 10.96
CA LEU A 145 -15.91 -5.03 11.19
C LEU A 145 -16.05 -5.52 12.64
N LEU A 146 -16.48 -4.66 13.57
CA LEU A 146 -16.53 -5.02 14.98
C LEU A 146 -17.63 -6.02 15.32
N PRO A 147 -17.39 -6.90 16.32
CA PRO A 147 -18.36 -7.89 16.77
C PRO A 147 -19.55 -7.26 17.52
N LEU A 148 -20.64 -8.02 17.63
CA LEU A 148 -21.90 -7.61 18.26
C LEU A 148 -21.78 -7.12 19.72
N ARG A 149 -20.73 -7.48 20.45
CA ARG A 149 -20.48 -6.93 21.80
C ARG A 149 -20.37 -5.40 21.81
N TYR A 150 -20.05 -4.80 20.66
CA TYR A 150 -19.94 -3.35 20.48
C TYR A 150 -21.18 -2.73 19.81
N VAL A 151 -22.31 -3.44 19.76
CA VAL A 151 -23.54 -3.00 19.07
C VAL A 151 -24.05 -1.65 19.55
N ARG A 152 -23.83 -1.31 20.83
CA ARG A 152 -24.22 -0.01 21.41
C ARG A 152 -23.53 1.15 20.69
N LEU A 153 -22.20 1.07 20.53
CA LEU A 153 -21.40 2.06 19.80
C LEU A 153 -21.72 2.05 18.30
N GLN A 154 -21.90 0.87 17.69
CA GLN A 154 -22.30 0.77 16.28
C GLN A 154 -23.64 1.46 16.00
N ASN A 155 -24.61 1.35 16.91
CA ASN A 155 -25.90 2.03 16.79
C ASN A 155 -25.82 3.55 17.01
N VAL A 156 -24.90 4.02 17.87
CA VAL A 156 -24.62 5.46 17.99
C VAL A 156 -24.08 6.00 16.67
N TYR A 157 -23.09 5.33 16.09
CA TYR A 157 -22.52 5.75 14.81
C TYR A 157 -23.54 5.70 13.67
N ARG A 158 -24.33 4.61 13.56
CA ARG A 158 -25.35 4.48 12.52
C ARG A 158 -26.35 5.64 12.52
N ARG A 159 -26.77 6.09 13.72
CA ARG A 159 -27.65 7.26 13.84
C ARG A 159 -26.97 8.55 13.40
N LEU A 160 -25.67 8.68 13.62
CA LEU A 160 -24.90 9.81 13.07
C LEU A 160 -24.85 9.71 11.54
N GLU A 161 -24.51 8.53 10.98
CA GLU A 161 -24.50 8.31 9.53
C GLU A 161 -25.83 8.70 8.88
N GLU A 162 -26.95 8.23 9.43
CA GLU A 162 -28.30 8.55 8.94
C GLU A 162 -28.58 10.06 9.00
N LYS A 163 -28.23 10.72 10.11
CA LYS A 163 -28.40 12.17 10.26
C LYS A 163 -27.58 12.94 9.21
N PHE A 164 -26.29 12.61 9.06
CA PHE A 164 -25.41 13.24 8.08
C PHE A 164 -25.90 13.03 6.64
N ALA A 165 -26.34 11.81 6.31
CA ALA A 165 -26.87 11.50 4.98
C ALA A 165 -28.14 12.32 4.67
N ASN A 166 -29.03 12.46 5.65
CA ASN A 166 -30.27 13.24 5.51
C ASN A 166 -30.01 14.75 5.37
N GLU A 167 -29.02 15.29 6.08
CA GLU A 167 -28.71 16.73 6.09
C GLU A 167 -27.90 17.16 4.86
N ASN A 168 -26.95 16.33 4.40
CA ASN A 168 -25.98 16.72 3.37
C ASN A 168 -26.22 16.06 2.00
N GLY A 169 -27.14 15.10 1.89
CA GLY A 169 -27.44 14.38 0.65
C GLY A 169 -26.25 13.60 0.07
N ARG A 170 -25.19 13.37 0.86
CA ARG A 170 -23.95 12.68 0.48
C ARG A 170 -23.64 11.56 1.47
N TRP A 171 -23.01 10.50 0.98
CA TRP A 171 -22.51 9.42 1.81
C TRP A 171 -21.35 9.89 2.72
N PRO A 172 -21.43 9.69 4.05
CA PRO A 172 -20.58 10.38 5.03
C PRO A 172 -19.30 9.58 5.39
N LEU A 173 -18.62 8.96 4.41
CA LEU A 173 -17.37 8.23 4.69
C LEU A 173 -16.28 9.15 5.27
N THR A 174 -16.33 10.41 4.89
CA THR A 174 -15.46 11.47 5.40
C THR A 174 -16.22 12.25 6.47
N GLU A 175 -15.58 12.53 7.61
CA GLU A 175 -16.01 13.51 8.65
C GLU A 175 -16.84 13.02 9.86
N ILE A 176 -17.13 11.72 10.05
CA ILE A 176 -17.88 11.30 11.26
C ILE A 176 -16.99 11.16 12.50
N TRP A 177 -16.07 10.19 12.49
CA TRP A 177 -15.12 9.94 13.59
C TRP A 177 -13.75 9.65 12.99
N SER A 178 -12.71 10.21 13.60
CA SER A 178 -11.32 9.81 13.33
C SER A 178 -11.00 8.49 14.03
N THR A 179 -9.90 7.85 13.66
CA THR A 179 -9.41 6.65 14.34
C THR A 179 -9.06 6.91 15.81
N SER A 180 -8.58 8.11 16.15
CA SER A 180 -8.26 8.47 17.53
C SER A 180 -9.52 8.64 18.37
N GLU A 181 -10.55 9.27 17.81
CA GLU A 181 -11.86 9.38 18.46
C GLU A 181 -12.51 8.01 18.64
N LEU A 182 -12.43 7.15 17.61
CA LEU A 182 -12.92 5.79 17.66
C LEU A 182 -12.27 5.02 18.82
N ILE A 183 -10.94 5.03 18.88
CA ILE A 183 -10.17 4.37 19.96
C ILE A 183 -10.63 4.88 21.34
N SER A 184 -10.74 6.20 21.52
CA SER A 184 -11.19 6.79 22.80
C SER A 184 -12.58 6.31 23.22
N ARG A 185 -13.53 6.28 22.28
CA ARG A 185 -14.90 5.80 22.53
C ARG A 185 -14.92 4.32 22.89
N PHE A 186 -14.06 3.51 22.28
CA PHE A 186 -13.94 2.09 22.60
C PHE A 186 -13.29 1.82 23.94
N ASP A 187 -12.21 2.51 24.25
CA ASP A 187 -11.55 2.42 25.56
C ASP A 187 -12.56 2.74 26.69
N MET A 188 -13.45 3.72 26.46
CA MET A 188 -14.53 4.05 27.38
C MET A 188 -15.64 2.97 27.46
N GLU A 189 -16.07 2.40 26.33
CA GLU A 189 -17.10 1.35 26.31
C GLU A 189 -16.61 0.05 26.95
N GLU A 190 -15.35 -0.35 26.72
CA GLU A 190 -14.76 -1.52 27.36
C GLU A 190 -14.70 -1.36 28.89
N GLU A 191 -14.37 -0.17 29.37
CA GLU A 191 -14.39 0.14 30.79
C GLU A 191 -15.83 0.11 31.36
N ASN A 192 -16.82 0.62 30.62
CA ASN A 192 -18.23 0.53 31.01
C ASN A 192 -18.69 -0.93 31.11
N LEU A 193 -18.36 -1.76 30.12
CA LEU A 193 -18.69 -3.19 30.12
C LEU A 193 -18.03 -3.92 31.30
N ARG A 194 -16.76 -3.63 31.61
CA ARG A 194 -16.07 -4.21 32.78
C ARG A 194 -16.78 -3.86 34.09
N ARG A 195 -17.27 -2.61 34.23
CA ARG A 195 -18.03 -2.16 35.40
C ARG A 195 -19.40 -2.85 35.49
N GLU A 196 -20.14 -2.92 34.37
CA GLU A 196 -21.45 -3.58 34.31
C GLU A 196 -21.34 -5.06 34.74
N ILE A 197 -20.36 -5.79 34.22
CA ILE A 197 -20.09 -7.19 34.59
C ILE A 197 -19.73 -7.32 36.08
N ALA A 198 -18.83 -6.46 36.58
CA ALA A 198 -18.43 -6.50 37.99
C ALA A 198 -19.62 -6.25 38.94
N ASP A 199 -20.53 -5.35 38.58
CA ASP A 199 -21.71 -5.05 39.37
C ASP A 199 -22.75 -6.17 39.31
N GLU A 200 -22.91 -6.83 38.16
CA GLU A 200 -23.76 -8.01 38.02
C GLU A 200 -23.26 -9.18 38.88
N VAL A 201 -21.95 -9.48 38.85
CA VAL A 201 -21.33 -10.50 39.70
C VAL A 201 -21.55 -10.19 41.19
N LYS A 202 -21.42 -8.91 41.61
CA LYS A 202 -21.71 -8.50 42.99
C LYS A 202 -23.18 -8.66 43.37
N ARG A 203 -24.11 -8.40 42.44
CA ARG A 203 -25.55 -8.60 42.67
C ARG A 203 -25.88 -10.08 42.81
N GLU A 204 -25.27 -10.93 41.99
CA GLU A 204 -25.50 -12.37 42.00
C GLU A 204 -24.95 -13.03 43.28
N LYS A 205 -23.77 -12.63 43.75
CA LYS A 205 -23.24 -13.07 45.06
C LYS A 205 -24.18 -12.73 46.21
N ARG A 206 -24.68 -11.49 46.26
CA ARG A 206 -25.65 -11.06 47.29
C ARG A 206 -26.96 -11.84 47.23
N ARG A 207 -27.41 -12.28 46.05
CA ARG A 207 -28.60 -13.13 45.90
C ARG A 207 -28.38 -14.57 46.34
N ARG A 208 -27.15 -15.08 46.32
CA ARG A 208 -26.80 -16.45 46.78
C ARG A 208 -26.56 -16.51 48.29
N GLU A 209 -26.31 -15.37 48.91
CA GLU A 209 -26.09 -15.21 50.36
C GLU A 209 -27.39 -14.89 51.13
N GLN A 210 -28.51 -14.67 50.43
CA GLN A 210 -29.87 -14.52 50.97
C GLN A 210 -30.68 -15.79 50.77
#